data_AF-A0A5I6BKI2-F1
#
_entry.id   AF-A0A5I6BKI2-F1
#
_cell.length_a   1.000
_cell.length_b   1.000
_cell.length_c   1.000
_cell.angle_alpha   90.00
_cell.angle_beta   90.00
_cell.angle_gamma   90.00
#
_symmetry.space_group_name_H-M   'P 1'
#
loop_
_entity.id
_entity.type
_entity.pdbx_description
1 polymer ?
#
loop_
_entity_poly.entity_id
_entity_poly.type
_entity_poly.pdbx_seq_one_letter_code
_entity_poly.pdbx_strand_id
1 'polypeptide(L)'
;MHYIQQPQTIEANSFTIISDIIRETRPDYRFASPLHEAIIKRVIHTTADFDWLDILWFSADALEQLCDALRQPCIIYTDTTMALSGINKRLLATFGGECRCYISDPRVVRAAKTQGITRSMAAVDIAIAEEEKNKLFVFGNAPTALFRLLEHNVTVSGVVGVPVGFVGAAESKEALTHSHFPAVAALGRKGGSNVAAAIVNALLYHLREA
;
A
#
# COMPACT_ATOMS: atom_id res chain seq x y z
N MET A 1 -13.79 -34.88 -2.44
CA MET A 1 -12.82 -33.87 -2.94
C MET A 1 -11.75 -33.72 -1.86
N HIS A 2 -10.48 -34.03 -2.14
CA HIS A 2 -9.39 -33.89 -1.18
C HIS A 2 -8.68 -32.55 -1.43
N TYR A 3 -8.62 -31.68 -0.42
CA TYR A 3 -7.92 -30.39 -0.47
C TYR A 3 -7.36 -30.05 0.92
N ILE A 4 -6.32 -29.22 0.96
CA ILE A 4 -5.70 -28.77 2.21
C ILE A 4 -6.69 -27.85 2.94
N GLN A 5 -6.95 -28.11 4.22
CA GLN A 5 -7.93 -27.36 5.01
C GLN A 5 -7.30 -26.38 6.01
N GLN A 6 -5.99 -26.51 6.28
CA GLN A 6 -5.28 -25.69 7.27
C GLN A 6 -4.77 -24.39 6.63
N PRO A 7 -5.27 -23.21 7.02
CA PRO A 7 -4.95 -21.94 6.36
C PRO A 7 -3.45 -21.64 6.32
N GLN A 8 -2.73 -21.87 7.42
CA GLN A 8 -1.29 -21.61 7.49
C GLN A 8 -0.52 -22.52 6.52
N THR A 9 -0.93 -23.77 6.38
CA THR A 9 -0.32 -24.72 5.43
C THR A 9 -0.58 -24.31 3.99
N ILE A 10 -1.80 -23.84 3.66
CA ILE A 10 -2.14 -23.35 2.32
C ILE A 10 -1.27 -22.15 1.95
N GLU A 11 -1.13 -21.20 2.87
CA GLU A 11 -0.34 -19.99 2.67
C GLU A 11 1.14 -20.32 2.50
N ALA A 12 1.73 -21.13 3.40
CA ALA A 12 3.12 -21.54 3.31
C ALA A 12 3.41 -22.26 1.98
N ASN A 13 2.55 -23.19 1.57
CA ASN A 13 2.69 -23.90 0.30
C ASN A 13 2.59 -22.94 -0.90
N SER A 14 1.70 -21.94 -0.83
CA SER A 14 1.57 -20.92 -1.88
C SER A 14 2.87 -20.13 -2.06
N PHE A 15 3.53 -19.74 -0.97
CA PHE A 15 4.81 -19.04 -1.04
C PHE A 15 5.95 -19.91 -1.59
N THR A 16 5.98 -21.20 -1.27
CA THR A 16 6.91 -22.15 -1.90
C THR A 16 6.69 -22.21 -3.40
N ILE A 17 5.44 -22.40 -3.85
CA ILE A 17 5.09 -22.44 -5.28
C ILE A 17 5.49 -21.15 -6.00
N ILE A 18 5.17 -19.99 -5.43
CA ILE A 18 5.57 -18.68 -6.00
C ILE A 18 7.10 -18.59 -6.13
N SER A 19 7.83 -19.03 -5.11
CA SER A 19 9.31 -19.02 -5.12
C SER A 19 9.88 -19.87 -6.25
N ASP A 20 9.32 -21.06 -6.45
CA ASP A 20 9.79 -21.99 -7.47
C ASP A 20 9.47 -21.49 -8.88
N ILE A 21 8.27 -20.93 -9.10
CA ILE A 21 7.91 -20.31 -10.38
C ILE A 21 8.85 -19.13 -10.70
N ILE A 22 9.19 -18.28 -9.73
CA ILE A 22 10.14 -17.17 -9.97
C ILE A 22 11.51 -17.72 -10.35
N ARG A 23 12.00 -18.74 -9.65
CA ARG A 23 13.30 -19.36 -9.92
C ARG A 23 13.37 -19.97 -11.32
N GLU A 24 12.28 -20.59 -11.76
CA GLU A 24 12.18 -21.22 -13.08
C GLU A 24 12.03 -20.19 -14.21
N THR A 25 11.14 -19.21 -14.04
CA THR A 25 10.75 -18.28 -15.12
C THR A 25 11.60 -17.01 -15.18
N ARG A 26 12.22 -16.61 -14.06
CA ARG A 26 13.03 -15.39 -13.93
C ARG A 26 14.32 -15.68 -13.13
N PRO A 27 15.20 -16.59 -13.60
CA PRO A 27 16.37 -17.07 -12.85
C PRO A 27 17.38 -15.97 -12.48
N ASP A 28 17.39 -14.87 -13.23
CA ASP A 28 18.28 -13.73 -12.99
C ASP A 28 17.67 -12.65 -12.09
N TYR A 29 16.40 -12.78 -11.70
CA TYR A 29 15.77 -11.83 -10.79
C TYR A 29 16.44 -11.87 -9.41
N ARG A 30 16.71 -10.69 -8.85
CA ARG A 30 17.31 -10.54 -7.52
C ARG A 30 16.45 -9.60 -6.70
N PHE A 31 16.02 -10.07 -5.53
CA PHE A 31 15.40 -9.20 -4.56
C PHE A 31 16.46 -8.34 -3.86
N ALA A 32 16.14 -7.08 -3.59
CA ALA A 32 17.07 -6.16 -2.93
C ALA A 32 17.31 -6.52 -1.45
N SER A 33 16.34 -7.15 -0.79
CA SER A 33 16.40 -7.55 0.62
C SER A 33 15.33 -8.62 0.94
N PRO A 34 15.40 -9.29 2.10
CA PRO A 34 14.34 -10.19 2.55
C PRO A 34 12.96 -9.52 2.66
N LEU A 35 12.92 -8.25 3.07
CA LEU A 35 11.67 -7.48 3.14
C LEU A 35 11.13 -7.17 1.73
N HIS A 36 12.00 -6.79 0.80
CA HIS A 36 11.62 -6.59 -0.60
C HIS A 36 11.02 -7.86 -1.21
N GLU A 37 11.63 -9.01 -0.96
CA GLU A 37 11.11 -10.32 -1.34
C GLU A 37 9.74 -10.62 -0.72
N ALA A 38 9.60 -10.41 0.59
CA ALA A 38 8.35 -10.67 1.31
C ALA A 38 7.20 -9.82 0.76
N ILE A 39 7.44 -8.54 0.46
CA ILE A 39 6.43 -7.63 -0.12
C ILE A 39 6.01 -8.12 -1.49
N ILE A 40 6.96 -8.33 -2.42
CA ILE A 40 6.64 -8.74 -3.79
C ILE A 40 5.90 -10.07 -3.81
N LYS A 41 6.39 -11.08 -3.08
CA LYS A 41 5.72 -12.39 -3.02
C LYS A 41 4.32 -12.28 -2.43
N ARG A 42 4.09 -11.42 -1.44
CA ARG A 42 2.75 -11.19 -0.87
C ARG A 42 1.80 -10.56 -1.90
N VAL A 43 2.31 -9.63 -2.71
CA VAL A 43 1.56 -9.02 -3.80
C VAL A 43 1.24 -10.05 -4.90
N ILE A 44 2.21 -10.87 -5.31
CA ILE A 44 1.98 -11.99 -6.24
C ILE A 44 0.94 -12.96 -5.66
N HIS A 45 1.05 -13.33 -4.38
CA HIS A 45 0.11 -14.25 -3.73
C HIS A 45 -1.34 -13.76 -3.79
N THR A 46 -1.59 -12.47 -3.56
CA THR A 46 -2.96 -11.94 -3.59
C THR A 46 -3.50 -11.66 -4.99
N THR A 47 -2.67 -11.71 -6.03
CA THR A 47 -3.05 -11.37 -7.41
C THR A 47 -2.89 -12.52 -8.40
N ALA A 48 -2.14 -13.56 -8.06
CA ALA A 48 -1.68 -14.63 -8.93
C ALA A 48 -0.98 -14.11 -10.21
N ASP A 49 -0.28 -12.99 -10.11
CA ASP A 49 0.29 -12.25 -11.24
C ASP A 49 1.78 -12.04 -11.00
N PHE A 50 2.65 -12.42 -11.95
CA PHE A 50 4.10 -12.30 -11.79
C PHE A 50 4.67 -11.00 -12.36
N ASP A 51 3.87 -10.18 -13.04
CA ASP A 51 4.31 -8.88 -13.56
C ASP A 51 4.72 -7.92 -12.43
N TRP A 52 4.27 -8.19 -11.19
CA TRP A 52 4.66 -7.45 -9.98
C TRP A 52 6.15 -7.49 -9.68
N LEU A 53 6.90 -8.44 -10.27
CA LEU A 53 8.37 -8.44 -10.23
C LEU A 53 8.95 -7.21 -10.94
N ASP A 54 8.30 -6.74 -12.01
CA ASP A 54 8.82 -5.70 -12.90
C ASP A 54 8.24 -4.31 -12.61
N ILE A 55 6.99 -4.26 -12.13
CA ILE A 55 6.26 -2.98 -12.00
C ILE A 55 6.24 -2.41 -10.58
N LEU A 56 6.60 -3.19 -9.55
CA LEU A 56 6.63 -2.69 -8.19
C LEU A 56 7.92 -1.91 -7.94
N TRP A 57 7.77 -0.60 -7.77
CA TRP A 57 8.85 0.35 -7.58
C TRP A 57 8.92 0.81 -6.12
N PHE A 58 10.12 1.09 -5.65
CA PHE A 58 10.41 1.56 -4.29
C PHE A 58 11.34 2.78 -4.38
N SER A 59 11.08 3.83 -3.60
CA SER A 59 12.08 4.88 -3.37
C SER A 59 13.29 4.29 -2.64
N ALA A 60 14.45 4.97 -2.75
CA ALA A 60 15.72 4.46 -2.24
C ALA A 60 15.69 4.08 -0.75
N ASP A 61 14.90 4.80 0.05
CA ASP A 61 14.74 4.67 1.50
C ASP A 61 13.35 4.16 1.92
N ALA A 62 12.50 3.75 0.97
CA ALA A 62 11.10 3.43 1.23
C ALA A 62 10.92 2.40 2.35
N LEU A 63 11.66 1.29 2.27
CA LEU A 63 11.51 0.17 3.20
C LEU A 63 11.92 0.54 4.62
N GLU A 64 13.03 1.28 4.77
CA GLU A 64 13.52 1.74 6.06
C GLU A 64 12.53 2.73 6.69
N GLN A 65 12.18 3.79 5.96
CA GLN A 65 11.28 4.85 6.43
C GLN A 65 9.88 4.31 6.76
N LEU A 66 9.32 3.42 5.94
CA LEU A 66 8.02 2.81 6.21
C LEU A 66 8.06 1.91 7.45
N CYS A 67 9.14 1.13 7.63
CA CYS A 67 9.31 0.32 8.84
C CYS A 67 9.44 1.20 10.08
N ASP A 68 10.23 2.26 10.04
CA ASP A 68 10.42 3.17 11.17
C ASP A 68 9.13 3.92 11.52
N ALA A 69 8.38 4.35 10.51
CA ALA A 69 7.08 4.98 10.71
C ALA A 69 6.09 4.03 11.40
N LEU A 70 6.07 2.75 10.99
CA LEU A 70 5.16 1.73 11.55
C LEU A 70 5.58 1.21 12.93
N ARG A 71 6.84 1.34 13.33
CA ARG A 71 7.33 1.00 14.69
C ARG A 71 6.89 2.00 15.75
N GLN A 72 6.52 3.21 15.33
CA GLN A 72 6.06 4.29 16.20
C GLN A 72 4.54 4.45 16.10
N PRO A 73 3.88 5.08 17.09
CA PRO A 73 2.47 5.44 16.95
C PRO A 73 2.24 6.23 15.66
N CYS A 74 1.39 5.70 14.77
CA CYS A 74 1.15 6.23 13.45
C CYS A 74 -0.34 6.11 13.06
N ILE A 75 -0.79 6.96 12.15
CA ILE A 75 -2.10 6.80 11.51
C ILE A 75 -1.90 6.45 10.03
N ILE A 76 -2.45 5.32 9.62
CA ILE A 76 -2.56 4.93 8.22
C ILE A 76 -3.89 5.44 7.66
N TYR A 77 -3.85 6.34 6.68
CA TYR A 77 -5.02 6.81 5.96
C TYR A 77 -5.16 6.05 4.64
N THR A 78 -6.28 5.37 4.49
CA THR A 78 -6.63 4.62 3.28
C THR A 78 -7.66 5.36 2.44
N ASP A 79 -7.53 5.29 1.12
CA ASP A 79 -8.47 5.89 0.18
C ASP A 79 -9.81 5.14 0.07
N THR A 80 -9.81 3.86 0.44
CA THR A 80 -10.97 2.98 0.35
C THR A 80 -11.17 2.13 1.60
N THR A 81 -12.43 1.83 1.90
CA THR A 81 -12.80 0.89 2.97
C THR A 81 -12.31 -0.54 2.68
N MET A 82 -12.11 -0.89 1.41
CA MET A 82 -11.53 -2.18 1.02
C MET A 82 -10.08 -2.31 1.47
N ALA A 83 -9.25 -1.26 1.28
CA ALA A 83 -7.87 -1.26 1.76
C ALA A 83 -7.83 -1.29 3.30
N LEU A 84 -8.65 -0.46 3.96
CA LEU A 84 -8.84 -0.49 5.42
C LEU A 84 -9.20 -1.88 5.94
N SER A 85 -10.04 -2.62 5.22
CA SER A 85 -10.50 -3.95 5.64
C SER A 85 -9.42 -5.02 5.47
N GLY A 86 -8.56 -4.90 4.46
CA GLY A 86 -7.48 -5.85 4.19
C GLY A 86 -6.26 -5.69 5.12
N ILE A 87 -6.06 -4.53 5.73
CA ILE A 87 -4.93 -4.29 6.65
C ILE A 87 -5.15 -4.99 8.00
N ASN A 88 -4.12 -5.66 8.51
CA ASN A 88 -4.12 -6.35 9.79
C ASN A 88 -4.06 -5.34 10.96
N LYS A 89 -5.22 -4.73 11.25
CA LYS A 89 -5.38 -3.72 12.30
C LYS A 89 -4.99 -4.22 13.70
N ARG A 90 -5.17 -5.51 13.99
CA ARG A 90 -4.80 -6.10 15.28
C ARG A 90 -3.28 -6.05 15.47
N LEU A 91 -2.51 -6.39 14.44
CA LEU A 91 -1.05 -6.32 14.49
C LEU A 91 -0.56 -4.88 14.49
N LEU A 92 -1.15 -4.01 13.66
CA LEU A 92 -0.84 -2.57 13.66
C LEU A 92 -1.00 -1.94 15.04
N ALA A 93 -2.08 -2.29 15.75
CA ALA A 93 -2.34 -1.79 17.11
C ALA A 93 -1.27 -2.21 18.13
N THR A 94 -0.56 -3.33 17.92
CA THR A 94 0.55 -3.74 18.81
C THR A 94 1.75 -2.80 18.73
N PHE A 95 1.88 -2.04 17.63
CA PHE A 95 2.88 -0.98 17.47
C PHE A 95 2.32 0.42 17.80
N GLY A 96 1.10 0.50 18.35
CA GLY A 96 0.43 1.76 18.67
C GLY A 96 -0.18 2.48 17.46
N GLY A 97 -0.27 1.81 16.30
CA GLY A 97 -0.83 2.37 15.08
C GLY A 97 -2.35 2.21 14.97
N GLU A 98 -2.98 3.10 14.20
CA GLU A 98 -4.39 3.03 13.82
C GLU A 98 -4.53 3.13 12.29
N CYS A 99 -5.60 2.57 11.73
CA CYS A 99 -5.93 2.70 10.32
C CYS A 99 -7.31 3.36 10.15
N ARG A 100 -7.38 4.43 9.37
CA ARG A 100 -8.60 5.22 9.13
C ARG A 100 -8.93 5.31 7.64
N CYS A 101 -10.21 5.49 7.33
CA CYS A 101 -10.69 5.79 5.98
C CYS A 101 -11.81 6.83 6.06
N TYR A 102 -11.59 8.01 5.48
CA TYR A 102 -12.54 9.12 5.56
C TYR A 102 -13.50 9.20 4.36
N ILE A 103 -13.49 8.24 3.44
CA ILE A 103 -14.29 8.30 2.20
C ILE A 103 -15.80 8.49 2.43
N SER A 104 -16.29 8.09 3.61
CA SER A 104 -17.68 8.22 4.05
C SER A 104 -17.89 9.23 5.20
N ASP A 105 -16.84 9.95 5.62
CA ASP A 105 -16.95 10.96 6.67
C ASP A 105 -17.88 12.10 6.18
N PRO A 106 -18.89 12.53 6.97
CA PRO A 106 -19.78 13.63 6.60
C PRO A 106 -19.04 14.93 6.24
N ARG A 107 -17.87 15.19 6.85
CA ARG A 107 -16.98 16.32 6.53
C ARG A 107 -16.46 16.19 5.10
N VAL A 108 -15.99 15.01 4.70
CA VAL A 108 -15.50 14.69 3.35
C VAL A 108 -16.61 14.80 2.32
N VAL A 109 -17.79 14.21 2.58
CA VAL A 109 -18.92 14.25 1.65
C VAL A 109 -19.35 15.69 1.36
N ARG A 110 -19.42 16.52 2.40
CA ARG A 110 -19.74 17.95 2.27
C ARG A 110 -18.66 18.70 1.50
N ALA A 111 -17.38 18.54 1.88
CA ALA A 111 -16.27 19.22 1.24
C ALA A 111 -16.15 18.89 -0.26
N ALA A 112 -16.26 17.60 -0.61
CA ALA A 112 -16.23 17.15 -2.00
C ALA A 112 -17.32 17.81 -2.85
N LYS A 113 -18.55 17.89 -2.33
CA LYS A 113 -19.67 18.56 -3.01
C LYS A 113 -19.43 20.07 -3.16
N THR A 114 -19.00 20.74 -2.09
CA THR A 114 -18.79 22.19 -2.09
C THR A 114 -17.66 22.61 -3.03
N GLN A 115 -16.59 21.83 -3.11
CA GLN A 115 -15.39 22.16 -3.89
C GLN A 115 -15.42 21.59 -5.32
N GLY A 116 -16.39 20.74 -5.65
CA GLY A 116 -16.48 20.11 -6.97
C GLY A 116 -15.37 19.08 -7.24
N ILE A 117 -14.82 18.47 -6.18
CA ILE A 117 -13.75 17.46 -6.26
C ILE A 117 -14.25 16.08 -5.85
N THR A 118 -13.46 15.04 -6.12
CA THR A 118 -13.82 13.68 -5.69
C THR A 118 -13.76 13.54 -4.16
N ARG A 119 -14.56 12.63 -3.59
CA ARG A 119 -14.52 12.34 -2.14
C ARG A 119 -13.14 11.88 -1.67
N SER A 120 -12.40 11.17 -2.51
CA SER A 120 -11.06 10.69 -2.16
C SER A 120 -10.04 11.83 -2.11
N MET A 121 -10.18 12.86 -2.96
CA MET A 121 -9.38 14.10 -2.84
C MET A 121 -9.71 14.84 -1.53
N ALA A 122 -10.99 15.06 -1.25
CA ALA A 122 -11.41 15.73 -0.01
C ALA A 122 -11.02 14.95 1.26
N ALA A 123 -10.96 13.62 1.20
CA ALA A 123 -10.47 12.77 2.28
C ALA A 123 -8.98 12.97 2.55
N VAL A 124 -8.17 13.17 1.50
CA VAL A 124 -6.74 13.51 1.65
C VAL A 124 -6.58 14.87 2.30
N ASP A 125 -7.32 15.88 1.85
CA ASP A 125 -7.25 17.24 2.43
C ASP A 125 -7.56 17.23 3.93
N ILE A 126 -8.61 16.51 4.32
CA ILE A 126 -8.98 16.39 5.74
C ILE A 126 -7.92 15.60 6.52
N ALA A 127 -7.44 14.47 5.98
CA ALA A 127 -6.42 13.65 6.64
C ALA A 127 -5.09 14.40 6.85
N ILE A 128 -4.68 15.24 5.90
CA ILE A 128 -3.49 16.09 6.04
C ILE A 128 -3.65 17.06 7.22
N ALA A 129 -4.84 17.63 7.38
CA ALA A 129 -5.16 18.64 8.39
C ALA A 129 -5.35 18.08 9.81
N GLU A 130 -5.49 16.76 9.98
CA GLU A 130 -5.55 16.14 11.31
C GLU A 130 -4.23 16.38 12.09
N GLU A 131 -4.25 16.32 13.42
CA GLU A 131 -3.12 16.79 14.27
C GLU A 131 -1.92 15.83 14.30
N GLU A 132 -2.10 14.56 13.90
CA GLU A 132 -1.05 13.55 14.00
C GLU A 132 0.13 13.87 13.07
N LYS A 133 1.35 13.73 13.59
CA LYS A 133 2.57 13.99 12.80
C LYS A 133 2.97 12.80 11.94
N ASN A 134 2.88 11.60 12.51
CA ASN A 134 3.27 10.36 11.84
C ASN A 134 2.09 9.81 11.02
N LYS A 135 1.99 10.26 9.77
CA LYS A 135 0.91 9.89 8.83
C LYS A 135 1.48 9.05 7.69
N LEU A 136 0.87 7.89 7.45
CA LEU A 136 1.11 7.10 6.23
C LEU A 136 -0.13 7.15 5.35
N PHE A 137 0.06 7.27 4.04
CA PHE A 137 -1.03 7.27 3.08
C PHE A 137 -1.00 6.03 2.20
N VAL A 138 -2.15 5.37 2.06
CA VAL A 138 -2.27 4.09 1.35
C VAL A 138 -3.38 4.21 0.32
N PHE A 139 -3.00 4.29 -0.95
CA PHE A 139 -3.88 4.47 -2.10
C PHE A 139 -3.97 3.18 -2.89
N GLY A 140 -5.11 2.49 -2.79
CA GLY A 140 -5.35 1.24 -3.52
C GLY A 140 -6.23 1.41 -4.76
N ASN A 141 -6.99 2.50 -4.87
CA ASN A 141 -8.02 2.63 -5.89
C ASN A 141 -8.01 3.98 -6.62
N ALA A 142 -8.01 5.10 -5.90
CA ALA A 142 -8.29 6.40 -6.48
C ALA A 142 -7.01 7.15 -6.91
N PRO A 143 -6.69 7.26 -8.22
CA PRO A 143 -5.55 8.04 -8.68
C PRO A 143 -5.65 9.52 -8.30
N THR A 144 -6.88 10.05 -8.26
CA THR A 144 -7.16 11.44 -7.84
C THR A 144 -6.73 11.71 -6.42
N ALA A 145 -6.80 10.72 -5.52
CA ALA A 145 -6.35 10.88 -4.14
C ALA A 145 -4.83 10.99 -4.07
N LEU A 146 -4.12 10.16 -4.84
CA LEU A 146 -2.66 10.21 -4.93
C LEU A 146 -2.19 11.54 -5.55
N PHE A 147 -2.78 11.96 -6.67
CA PHE A 147 -2.51 13.30 -7.23
C PHE A 147 -2.74 14.40 -6.20
N ARG A 148 -3.87 14.34 -5.48
CA ARG A 148 -4.17 15.34 -4.47
C ARG A 148 -3.12 15.41 -3.38
N LEU A 149 -2.61 14.28 -2.88
CA LEU A 149 -1.51 14.30 -1.91
C LEU A 149 -0.26 14.99 -2.48
N LEU A 150 0.07 14.72 -3.75
CA LEU A 150 1.24 15.29 -4.43
C LEU A 150 1.12 16.80 -4.69
N GLU A 151 -0.10 17.34 -4.75
CA GLU A 151 -0.34 18.79 -4.84
C GLU A 151 0.01 19.54 -3.55
N HIS A 152 0.07 18.84 -2.40
CA HIS A 152 0.38 19.42 -1.11
C HIS A 152 1.88 19.41 -0.83
N ASN A 153 2.43 20.55 -0.42
CA ASN A 153 3.81 20.62 0.08
C ASN A 153 3.88 20.24 1.56
N VAL A 154 3.67 18.95 1.84
CA VAL A 154 3.65 18.38 3.20
C VAL A 154 4.75 17.34 3.37
N THR A 155 5.05 17.02 4.63
CA THR A 155 5.85 15.86 4.99
C THR A 155 4.92 14.78 5.53
N VAL A 156 5.00 13.58 4.96
CA VAL A 156 4.31 12.37 5.45
C VAL A 156 5.35 11.28 5.64
N SER A 157 5.07 10.33 6.54
CA SER A 157 6.03 9.29 6.91
C SER A 157 6.20 8.21 5.85
N GLY A 158 5.25 8.12 4.92
CA GLY A 158 5.40 7.30 3.73
C GLY A 158 4.10 7.09 2.96
N VAL A 159 4.24 6.60 1.73
CA VAL A 159 3.14 6.43 0.77
C VAL A 159 3.18 5.04 0.14
N VAL A 160 2.06 4.32 0.18
CA VAL A 160 1.81 3.14 -0.68
C VAL A 160 0.87 3.57 -1.79
N GLY A 161 1.43 3.92 -2.95
CA GLY A 161 0.72 4.44 -4.11
C GLY A 161 0.51 3.38 -5.17
N VAL A 162 -0.54 2.57 -5.00
CA VAL A 162 -0.90 1.50 -5.94
C VAL A 162 -2.34 1.60 -6.47
N PRO A 163 -2.86 2.80 -6.83
CA PRO A 163 -4.18 2.88 -7.44
C PRO A 163 -4.23 2.09 -8.76
N VAL A 164 -5.31 1.33 -8.93
CA VAL A 164 -5.65 0.64 -10.18
C VAL A 164 -6.51 1.54 -11.06
N GLY A 165 -6.32 1.46 -12.38
CA GLY A 165 -7.25 2.13 -13.28
C GLY A 165 -6.71 2.35 -14.68
N PHE A 166 -7.60 2.81 -15.55
CA PHE A 166 -7.29 3.14 -16.94
C PHE A 166 -7.10 4.63 -17.18
N VAL A 167 -7.51 5.48 -16.23
CA VAL A 167 -7.43 6.94 -16.32
C VAL A 167 -6.68 7.47 -15.10
N GLY A 168 -5.55 8.13 -15.33
CA GLY A 168 -4.75 8.78 -14.28
C GLY A 168 -3.95 7.85 -13.38
N ALA A 169 -4.19 6.53 -13.42
CA ALA A 169 -3.50 5.58 -12.54
C ALA A 169 -1.98 5.56 -12.82
N ALA A 170 -1.59 5.33 -14.08
CA ALA A 170 -0.18 5.26 -14.45
C ALA A 170 0.52 6.60 -14.15
N GLU A 171 -0.12 7.70 -14.56
CA GLU A 171 0.39 9.06 -14.42
C GLU A 171 0.52 9.48 -12.95
N SER A 172 -0.43 9.12 -12.08
CA SER A 172 -0.36 9.44 -10.64
C SER A 172 0.79 8.72 -9.94
N LYS A 173 1.09 7.49 -10.36
CA LYS A 173 2.15 6.67 -9.77
C LYS A 173 3.51 7.07 -10.31
N GLU A 174 3.59 7.46 -11.58
CA GLU A 174 4.77 8.09 -12.15
C GLU A 174 5.05 9.45 -11.49
N ALA A 175 4.03 10.26 -11.21
CA ALA A 175 4.22 11.50 -10.44
C ALA A 175 4.76 11.21 -9.02
N LEU A 176 4.28 10.15 -8.37
CA LEU A 176 4.79 9.71 -7.07
C LEU A 176 6.28 9.32 -7.12
N THR A 177 6.76 8.66 -8.19
CA THR A 177 8.18 8.27 -8.30
C THR A 177 9.13 9.47 -8.44
N HIS A 178 8.61 10.64 -8.81
CA HIS A 178 9.37 11.89 -8.90
C HIS A 178 9.21 12.79 -7.67
N SER A 179 8.45 12.35 -6.65
CA SER A 179 8.22 13.09 -5.41
C SER A 179 9.31 12.85 -4.36
N HIS A 180 9.29 13.63 -3.29
CA HIS A 180 10.18 13.47 -2.13
C HIS A 180 9.66 12.46 -1.08
N PHE A 181 8.51 11.83 -1.29
CA PHE A 181 7.93 10.93 -0.31
C PHE A 181 8.64 9.56 -0.29
N PRO A 182 8.94 8.98 0.89
CA PRO A 182 9.29 7.58 0.98
C PRO A 182 8.11 6.73 0.49
N ALA A 183 8.30 5.96 -0.59
CA ALA A 183 7.15 5.43 -1.31
C ALA A 183 7.35 4.06 -1.95
N VAL A 184 6.26 3.30 -2.00
CA VAL A 184 6.10 2.13 -2.86
C VAL A 184 5.04 2.45 -3.92
N ALA A 185 5.35 2.21 -5.18
CA ALA A 185 4.44 2.47 -6.31
C ALA A 185 4.32 1.25 -7.23
N ALA A 186 3.19 1.14 -7.93
CA ALA A 186 2.95 0.09 -8.92
C ALA A 186 2.89 0.69 -10.32
N LEU A 187 3.96 0.69 -11.10
CA LEU A 187 3.99 1.34 -12.41
C LEU A 187 2.92 0.81 -13.37
N GLY A 188 2.43 1.68 -14.27
CA GLY A 188 1.38 1.34 -15.23
C GLY A 188 -0.03 1.31 -14.61
N ARG A 189 -0.91 0.44 -15.11
CA ARG A 189 -2.36 0.45 -14.76
C ARG A 189 -2.75 -0.48 -13.61
N LYS A 190 -1.92 -1.48 -13.31
CA LYS A 190 -2.18 -2.46 -12.25
C LYS A 190 -2.04 -1.82 -10.87
N GLY A 191 -2.79 -2.34 -9.91
CA GLY A 191 -2.93 -1.75 -8.59
C GLY A 191 -4.01 -2.51 -7.82
N GLY A 192 -4.55 -1.89 -6.78
CA GLY A 192 -5.74 -2.38 -6.10
C GLY A 192 -5.64 -2.26 -4.59
N SER A 193 -6.79 -2.21 -3.94
CA SER A 193 -6.87 -2.20 -2.47
C SER A 193 -6.31 -3.48 -1.84
N ASN A 194 -6.39 -4.63 -2.52
CA ASN A 194 -5.75 -5.88 -2.09
C ASN A 194 -4.23 -5.78 -2.14
N VAL A 195 -3.67 -5.19 -3.20
CA VAL A 195 -2.22 -4.95 -3.35
C VAL A 195 -1.73 -3.97 -2.26
N ALA A 196 -2.45 -2.87 -2.07
CA ALA A 196 -2.14 -1.89 -1.03
C ALA A 196 -2.10 -2.54 0.37
N ALA A 197 -3.12 -3.33 0.71
CA ALA A 197 -3.16 -4.06 1.98
C ALA A 197 -2.05 -5.12 2.09
N ALA A 198 -1.73 -5.83 1.00
CA ALA A 198 -0.67 -6.83 0.96
C ALA A 198 0.71 -6.21 1.28
N ILE A 199 1.02 -5.03 0.71
CA ILE A 199 2.27 -4.31 0.98
C ILE A 199 2.36 -3.91 2.46
N VAL A 200 1.32 -3.28 3.00
CA VAL A 200 1.27 -2.87 4.41
C VAL A 200 1.38 -4.09 5.33
N ASN A 201 0.66 -5.17 5.05
CA ASN A 201 0.72 -6.38 5.86
C ASN A 201 2.09 -7.05 5.82
N ALA A 202 2.77 -7.07 4.67
CA ALA A 202 4.12 -7.61 4.58
C ALA A 202 5.11 -6.82 5.46
N LEU A 203 5.00 -5.49 5.49
CA LEU A 203 5.78 -4.64 6.41
C LEU A 203 5.48 -5.00 7.88
N LEU A 204 4.20 -5.11 8.25
CA LEU A 204 3.80 -5.46 9.63
C LEU A 204 4.29 -6.86 10.04
N TYR A 205 4.22 -7.85 9.15
CA TYR A 205 4.69 -9.21 9.43
C TYR A 205 6.20 -9.26 9.60
N HIS A 206 6.94 -8.53 8.76
CA HIS A 206 8.37 -8.39 8.91
C HIS A 206 8.74 -7.75 10.26
N LEU A 207 8.06 -6.67 10.66
CA LEU A 207 8.31 -6.00 11.94
C LEU A 207 7.98 -6.86 13.16
N ARG A 208 7.06 -7.82 13.05
CA ARG A 208 6.75 -8.77 14.13
C ARG A 208 7.86 -9.81 14.31
N GLU A 209 8.58 -10.13 13.25
CA GLU A 209 9.60 -11.18 13.19
C GLU A 209 11.03 -10.66 13.39
N ALA A 210 11.22 -9.34 13.25
CA ALA A 210 12.47 -8.60 13.48
C ALA A 210 12.66 -8.24 14.96
#